data_AF-A0A8J2L379-F1
#
_entry.id   AF-A0A8J2L379-F1
#
_cell.length_a   1.000
_cell.length_b   1.000
_cell.length_c   1.000
_cell.angle_alpha   90.00
_cell.angle_beta   90.00
_cell.angle_gamma   90.00
#
_symmetry.space_group_name_H-M   'P 1'
#
loop_
_entity.id
_entity.type
_entity.pdbx_description
1 polymer ?
#
loop_
_entity_poly.entity_id
_entity_poly.type
_entity_poly.pdbx_seq_one_letter_code
_entity_poly.pdbx_strand_id
1 'polypeptide(L)'
;MYQRSSNPQNCAGHPSIKKILQYRKLIDELKLFDVKKLAKTEFNDVLVGDRPTSIKNKGFSTNLESSADKLNNVEPELGVGLLGTEAEKRKITYEMAKNKGLMPKRKKEQRNPRVKHREKFRKAKIRRKGQIRTPRTETQRYGGEMSGIKSDVTKSIKFK
;
A
#
# COMPACT_ATOMS: atom_id res chain seq x y z
N MET A 1 -20.74 19.84 -16.96
CA MET A 1 -19.62 20.64 -17.53
C MET A 1 -18.38 19.77 -17.74
N TYR A 2 -18.29 19.09 -18.88
CA TYR A 2 -17.01 18.68 -19.47
C TYR A 2 -17.25 18.67 -20.99
N GLN A 3 -16.86 19.75 -21.66
CA GLN A 3 -16.88 19.81 -23.11
C GLN A 3 -15.85 18.80 -23.61
N ARG A 4 -16.31 17.78 -24.34
CA ARG A 4 -15.42 16.90 -25.11
C ARG A 4 -14.83 17.75 -26.23
N SER A 5 -13.56 18.10 -26.13
CA SER A 5 -12.83 18.76 -27.22
C SER A 5 -12.72 17.80 -28.40
N SER A 6 -13.68 17.89 -29.32
CA SER A 6 -13.63 17.29 -30.65
C SER A 6 -12.69 18.13 -31.52
N ASN A 7 -11.39 17.91 -31.39
CA ASN A 7 -10.45 18.34 -32.42
C ASN A 7 -9.34 17.27 -32.53
N PRO A 8 -9.47 16.31 -33.46
CA PRO A 8 -8.41 15.34 -33.69
C PRO A 8 -7.26 16.08 -34.40
N GLN A 9 -6.29 16.55 -33.63
CA GLN A 9 -5.02 16.96 -34.23
C GLN A 9 -4.46 15.76 -34.99
N ASN A 10 -4.07 16.01 -36.23
CA ASN A 10 -3.52 15.08 -37.19
C ASN A 10 -2.63 14.03 -36.51
N CYS A 11 -3.21 12.85 -36.28
CA CYS A 11 -2.57 11.80 -35.52
C CYS A 11 -1.71 10.89 -36.43
N ALA A 12 -1.67 11.18 -37.74
CA ALA A 12 -0.86 10.47 -38.72
C ALA A 12 0.62 10.45 -38.29
N GLY A 13 1.16 9.23 -38.09
CA GLY A 13 2.55 9.01 -37.68
C GLY A 13 2.79 8.82 -36.18
N HIS A 14 1.78 8.96 -35.31
CA HIS A 14 1.98 8.75 -33.88
C HIS A 14 2.20 7.25 -33.56
N PRO A 15 3.24 6.88 -32.78
CA PRO A 15 3.59 5.47 -32.52
C PRO A 15 2.48 4.67 -31.83
N SER A 16 1.57 5.34 -31.12
CA SER A 16 0.40 4.69 -30.51
C SER A 16 -0.62 4.22 -31.53
N ILE A 17 -0.72 4.82 -32.73
CA ILE A 17 -1.67 4.39 -33.76
C ILE A 17 -1.31 3.01 -34.28
N LYS A 18 -0.02 2.74 -34.53
CA LYS A 18 0.44 1.41 -34.95
C LYS A 18 0.07 0.35 -33.92
N LYS A 19 0.21 0.66 -32.62
CA LYS A 19 -0.24 -0.19 -31.52
C LYS A 19 -1.76 -0.36 -31.51
N ILE A 20 -2.52 0.72 -31.63
CA ILE A 20 -4.00 0.67 -31.65
C ILE A 20 -4.49 -0.19 -32.82
N LEU A 21 -3.93 -0.03 -34.02
CA LEU A 21 -4.27 -0.84 -35.19
C LEU A 21 -3.90 -2.31 -34.98
N GLN A 22 -2.74 -2.60 -34.39
CA GLN A 22 -2.34 -3.95 -34.02
C GLN A 22 -3.33 -4.59 -33.03
N TYR A 23 -3.74 -3.86 -32.00
CA TYR A 23 -4.75 -4.33 -31.05
C TYR A 23 -6.12 -4.55 -31.70
N ARG A 24 -6.54 -3.67 -32.62
CA ARG A 24 -7.80 -3.83 -33.35
C ARG A 24 -7.80 -5.10 -34.22
N LYS A 25 -6.73 -5.35 -34.97
CA LYS A 25 -6.56 -6.59 -35.76
C LYS A 25 -6.64 -7.84 -34.88
N LEU A 26 -5.91 -7.83 -33.76
CA LEU A 26 -5.91 -8.95 -32.81
C LEU A 26 -7.31 -9.19 -32.22
N ILE A 27 -8.03 -8.12 -31.88
CA ILE A 27 -9.42 -8.22 -31.40
C ILE A 27 -10.32 -8.86 -32.46
N ASP A 28 -10.18 -8.49 -33.72
CA ASP A 28 -11.00 -9.06 -34.81
C ASP A 28 -10.63 -10.53 -35.09
N GLU A 29 -9.36 -10.90 -34.99
CA GLU A 29 -8.91 -12.31 -35.01
C GLU A 29 -9.50 -13.12 -33.85
N LEU A 30 -9.51 -12.57 -32.63
CA LEU A 30 -10.09 -13.22 -31.45
C LEU A 30 -11.62 -13.34 -31.54
N LYS A 31 -12.31 -12.40 -32.20
CA LYS A 31 -13.76 -12.50 -32.43
C LYS A 31 -14.12 -13.64 -33.39
N LEU A 32 -13.24 -13.95 -34.34
CA LEU A 32 -13.42 -15.06 -35.28
C LEU A 32 -12.97 -16.41 -34.69
N PHE A 33 -12.34 -16.39 -33.52
CA PHE A 33 -11.85 -17.58 -32.84
C PHE A 33 -12.95 -18.22 -31.98
N ASP A 34 -13.62 -19.22 -32.54
CA ASP A 34 -14.59 -20.03 -31.80
C ASP A 34 -13.90 -20.96 -30.79
N VAL A 35 -13.90 -20.55 -29.52
CA VAL A 35 -13.40 -21.35 -28.38
C VAL A 35 -14.05 -22.75 -28.33
N LYS A 36 -15.32 -22.85 -28.77
CA LYS A 36 -16.07 -24.12 -28.85
C LYS A 36 -15.53 -25.09 -29.89
N LYS A 37 -14.84 -24.60 -30.93
CA LYS A 37 -14.31 -25.44 -32.02
C LYS A 37 -13.02 -26.17 -31.63
N LEU A 38 -12.31 -25.67 -30.62
CA LEU A 38 -11.12 -26.29 -30.02
C LEU A 38 -11.42 -27.09 -28.75
N ALA A 39 -12.61 -26.93 -28.18
CA ALA A 39 -13.10 -27.76 -27.08
C ALA A 39 -13.59 -29.13 -27.59
N LYS A 40 -12.69 -29.90 -28.21
CA LYS A 40 -12.75 -31.37 -28.20
C LYS A 40 -11.57 -31.89 -27.39
N THR A 41 -11.58 -31.53 -26.12
CA THR A 41 -10.89 -32.29 -25.07
C THR A 41 -11.89 -32.39 -23.95
N GLU A 42 -12.35 -33.61 -23.69
CA GLU A 42 -13.30 -33.97 -22.64
C GLU A 42 -12.72 -33.67 -21.25
N PHE A 43 -12.65 -32.41 -20.82
CA PHE A 43 -12.07 -32.07 -19.51
C PHE A 43 -12.47 -30.69 -18.99
N ASN A 44 -13.74 -30.28 -19.07
CA ASN A 44 -14.17 -29.00 -18.47
C ASN A 44 -15.59 -29.02 -17.89
N ASP A 45 -15.84 -29.92 -16.93
CA ASP A 45 -17.04 -29.86 -16.05
C ASP A 45 -16.70 -29.47 -14.60
N VAL A 46 -15.54 -28.85 -14.33
CA VAL A 46 -15.09 -28.55 -12.95
C VAL A 46 -15.06 -27.06 -12.60
N LEU A 47 -15.35 -26.14 -13.53
CA LEU A 47 -15.18 -24.70 -13.28
C LEU A 47 -16.42 -23.83 -13.52
N VAL A 48 -17.63 -24.37 -13.33
CA VAL A 48 -18.83 -23.54 -13.10
C VAL A 48 -19.12 -23.52 -11.61
N GLY A 49 -18.31 -22.75 -10.89
CA GLY A 49 -18.65 -22.27 -9.55
C GLY A 49 -19.24 -20.88 -9.69
N ASP A 50 -20.57 -20.77 -9.65
CA ASP A 50 -21.27 -19.50 -9.51
C ASP A 50 -20.68 -18.73 -8.31
N ARG A 51 -20.23 -17.49 -8.52
CA ARG A 51 -19.84 -16.61 -7.42
C ARG A 51 -21.11 -15.92 -6.90
N PRO A 52 -21.63 -16.25 -5.70
CA PRO A 52 -22.65 -15.41 -5.10
C PRO A 52 -22.03 -14.10 -4.60
N THR A 53 -22.47 -13.01 -5.23
CA THR A 53 -22.33 -11.64 -4.78
C THR A 53 -23.16 -11.41 -3.51
N SER A 54 -22.56 -11.40 -2.32
CA SER A 54 -23.05 -10.65 -1.14
C SER A 54 -22.07 -10.77 0.03
N ILE A 55 -21.25 -9.75 0.27
CA ILE A 55 -20.54 -9.61 1.55
C ILE A 55 -21.53 -8.96 2.52
N LYS A 56 -22.13 -9.75 3.41
CA LYS A 56 -22.88 -9.24 4.56
C LYS A 56 -21.87 -8.87 5.64
N ASN A 57 -21.69 -7.56 5.85
CA ASN A 57 -20.99 -7.02 7.01
C ASN A 57 -21.77 -7.40 8.28
N LYS A 58 -21.19 -8.24 9.15
CA LYS A 58 -21.65 -8.36 10.54
C LYS A 58 -20.67 -7.63 11.44
N GLY A 59 -21.20 -6.62 12.13
CA GLY A 59 -20.48 -5.74 13.03
C GLY A 59 -19.81 -6.51 14.15
N PHE A 60 -18.60 -6.06 14.46
CA PHE A 60 -17.83 -6.46 15.63
C PHE A 60 -18.26 -5.56 16.79
N SER A 61 -18.81 -6.14 17.86
CA SER A 61 -19.07 -5.42 19.10
C SER A 61 -18.67 -6.21 20.33
N THR A 62 -17.97 -5.47 21.19
CA THR A 62 -17.75 -5.59 22.64
C THR A 62 -16.86 -6.69 23.19
N ASN A 63 -15.72 -6.20 23.69
CA ASN A 63 -14.85 -6.78 24.71
C ASN A 63 -15.62 -7.44 25.86
N LEU A 64 -15.13 -8.59 26.31
CA LEU A 64 -15.31 -9.08 27.68
C LEU A 64 -13.95 -9.50 28.21
N GLU A 65 -13.68 -9.00 29.41
CA GLU A 65 -12.39 -8.98 30.08
C GLU A 65 -11.89 -10.37 30.49
N SER A 66 -10.57 -10.39 30.64
CA SER A 66 -9.75 -11.38 31.31
C SER A 66 -10.35 -11.91 32.62
N SER A 67 -10.44 -13.23 32.74
CA SER A 67 -10.44 -13.93 34.02
C SER A 67 -9.47 -15.10 33.94
N ALA A 68 -8.83 -15.32 35.08
CA ALA A 68 -7.51 -15.90 35.24
C ALA A 68 -7.47 -17.43 35.15
N ASP A 69 -6.23 -17.90 35.03
CA ASP A 69 -5.68 -19.17 35.49
C ASP A 69 -6.26 -20.49 34.94
N LYS A 70 -5.38 -21.26 34.28
CA LYS A 70 -5.14 -22.68 34.61
C LYS A 70 -3.90 -23.24 33.89
N LEU A 71 -2.86 -23.40 34.70
CA LEU A 71 -1.94 -24.53 34.85
C LEU A 71 -1.63 -25.46 33.66
N ASN A 72 -0.33 -25.69 33.48
CA ASN A 72 0.30 -26.76 32.71
C ASN A 72 -0.22 -28.15 33.12
N ASN A 73 -0.39 -29.07 32.15
CA ASN A 73 0.22 -30.42 32.15
C ASN A 73 -0.09 -31.23 30.87
N VAL A 74 1.00 -31.72 30.26
CA VAL A 74 1.32 -32.98 29.55
C VAL A 74 0.21 -33.82 28.89
N GLU A 75 0.40 -34.14 27.60
CA GLU A 75 0.46 -35.50 26.99
C GLU A 75 0.64 -35.39 25.44
N PRO A 76 1.60 -36.08 24.80
CA PRO A 76 1.72 -36.13 23.34
C PRO A 76 1.07 -37.40 22.78
N GLU A 77 -0.21 -37.32 22.42
CA GLU A 77 -0.92 -38.42 21.76
C GLU A 77 -0.44 -38.59 20.30
N LEU A 78 0.26 -39.70 20.04
CA LEU A 78 0.64 -40.17 18.70
C LEU A 78 -0.56 -40.81 18.00
N GLY A 79 -1.28 -40.04 17.17
CA GLY A 79 -2.34 -40.55 16.29
C GLY A 79 -1.84 -40.88 14.89
N VAL A 80 -1.76 -42.17 14.55
CA VAL A 80 -1.56 -42.70 13.19
C VAL A 80 -2.87 -42.50 12.39
N GLY A 81 -2.77 -41.97 11.17
CA GLY A 81 -3.87 -41.26 10.48
C GLY A 81 -4.80 -42.08 9.58
N LEU A 82 -5.65 -41.34 8.83
CA LEU A 82 -6.32 -41.65 7.55
C LEU A 82 -7.63 -40.83 7.41
N LEU A 83 -7.67 -39.74 6.62
CA LEU A 83 -8.45 -39.55 5.37
C LEU A 83 -8.49 -38.06 4.98
N GLY A 84 -7.85 -37.73 3.86
CA GLY A 84 -7.51 -36.38 3.43
C GLY A 84 -8.70 -35.44 3.20
N THR A 85 -9.03 -34.67 4.25
CA THR A 85 -9.61 -33.34 4.12
C THR A 85 -8.47 -32.32 4.05
N GLU A 86 -8.64 -31.14 3.44
CA GLU A 86 -7.58 -30.12 3.36
C GLU A 86 -6.99 -29.68 4.72
N ALA A 87 -7.62 -30.10 5.83
CA ALA A 87 -7.16 -29.94 7.19
C ALA A 87 -6.02 -30.91 7.61
N GLU A 88 -5.82 -32.03 6.91
CA GLU A 88 -4.86 -33.08 7.28
C GLU A 88 -3.46 -32.87 6.67
N LYS A 89 -3.34 -31.96 5.68
CA LYS A 89 -2.05 -31.62 5.06
C LYS A 89 -1.31 -30.58 5.91
N ARG A 90 -0.02 -30.82 6.19
CA ARG A 90 0.86 -29.83 6.82
C ARG A 90 0.96 -28.58 5.94
N LYS A 91 0.52 -27.44 6.46
CA LYS A 91 0.62 -26.14 5.77
C LYS A 91 2.04 -25.61 5.82
N ILE A 92 2.44 -24.88 4.78
CA ILE A 92 3.70 -24.16 4.74
C ILE A 92 3.67 -22.96 5.72
N THR A 93 4.74 -22.74 6.48
CA THR A 93 4.86 -21.57 7.37
C THR A 93 5.18 -20.31 6.57
N TYR A 94 4.84 -19.14 7.12
CA TYR A 94 5.12 -17.86 6.47
C TYR A 94 6.62 -17.64 6.20
N GLU A 95 7.47 -18.15 7.08
CA GLU A 95 8.92 -18.06 6.97
C GLU A 95 9.44 -18.83 5.76
N MET A 96 9.00 -20.08 5.59
CA MET A 96 9.30 -20.92 4.42
C MET A 96 8.68 -20.36 3.13
N ALA A 97 7.50 -19.76 3.20
CA ALA A 97 6.83 -19.18 2.03
C ALA A 97 7.48 -17.86 1.54
N LYS A 98 8.08 -17.07 2.44
CA LYS A 98 8.67 -15.76 2.10
C LYS A 98 10.18 -15.75 2.04
N ASN A 99 10.88 -16.74 2.59
CA ASN A 99 12.34 -16.90 2.53
C ASN A 99 13.13 -15.61 2.83
N LYS A 100 12.71 -14.88 3.88
CA LYS A 100 13.30 -13.58 4.23
C LYS A 100 14.63 -13.70 4.97
N GLY A 101 14.93 -14.82 5.62
CA GLY A 101 16.16 -15.02 6.39
C GLY A 101 16.34 -14.03 7.55
N LEU A 102 17.59 -13.85 8.00
CA LEU A 102 17.96 -13.03 9.16
C LEU A 102 18.09 -11.52 8.81
N MET A 103 17.03 -10.91 8.27
CA MET A 103 17.06 -9.48 7.94
C MET A 103 17.06 -8.58 9.19
N PRO A 104 17.78 -7.43 9.18
CA PRO A 104 17.71 -6.46 10.26
C PRO A 104 16.33 -5.79 10.34
N LYS A 105 15.94 -5.38 11.56
CA LYS A 105 14.69 -4.67 11.80
C LYS A 105 14.70 -3.29 11.13
N ARG A 106 13.79 -3.09 10.17
CA ARG A 106 13.56 -1.80 9.50
C ARG A 106 12.49 -0.98 10.20
N LYS A 107 12.66 0.35 10.24
CA LYS A 107 11.66 1.27 10.83
C LYS A 107 10.38 1.28 9.99
N LYS A 108 9.22 1.52 10.64
CA LYS A 108 7.92 1.57 9.94
C LYS A 108 7.90 2.65 8.84
N GLU A 109 8.55 3.80 9.07
CA GLU A 109 8.66 4.89 8.08
C GLU A 109 9.37 4.46 6.78
N GLN A 110 10.34 3.54 6.86
CA GLN A 110 11.09 3.07 5.70
C GLN A 110 10.28 2.13 4.80
N ARG A 111 9.15 1.59 5.30
CA ARG A 111 8.27 0.72 4.52
C ARG A 111 7.48 1.51 3.46
N ASN A 112 7.23 2.80 3.70
CA ASN A 112 6.46 3.65 2.79
C ASN A 112 7.31 4.87 2.36
N PRO A 113 7.72 4.95 1.08
CA PRO A 113 8.60 6.04 0.61
C PRO A 113 7.96 7.42 0.79
N ARG A 114 6.63 7.54 0.65
CA ARG A 114 5.91 8.81 0.86
C ARG A 114 6.03 9.28 2.31
N VAL A 115 5.84 8.37 3.28
CA VAL A 115 5.92 8.70 4.71
C VAL A 115 7.35 9.09 5.09
N LYS A 116 8.36 8.36 4.60
CA LYS A 116 9.78 8.69 4.80
C LYS A 116 10.10 10.11 4.32
N HIS A 117 9.67 10.48 3.12
CA HIS A 117 9.96 11.81 2.56
C HIS A 117 9.20 12.93 3.26
N ARG A 118 7.94 12.68 3.66
CA ARG A 118 7.14 13.62 4.47
C ARG A 118 7.83 13.92 5.80
N GLU A 119 8.29 12.89 6.52
CA GLU A 119 9.00 13.08 7.79
C GLU A 119 10.39 13.73 7.61
N LYS A 120 11.13 13.37 6.54
CA LYS A 120 12.41 14.01 6.21
C LYS A 120 12.23 15.52 6.00
N PHE A 121 11.22 15.93 5.24
CA PHE A 121 10.89 17.34 5.03
C PHE A 121 10.47 18.05 6.31
N ARG A 122 9.60 17.43 7.12
CA ARG A 122 9.17 17.98 8.42
C ARG A 122 10.36 18.23 9.35
N LYS A 123 11.23 17.23 9.52
CA LYS A 123 12.46 17.33 10.34
C LYS A 123 13.39 18.43 9.82
N ALA A 124 13.59 18.51 8.50
CA ALA A 124 14.41 19.56 7.89
C ALA A 124 13.84 20.97 8.14
N LYS A 125 12.51 21.14 8.02
CA LYS A 125 11.83 22.43 8.29
C LYS A 125 12.00 22.86 9.75
N ILE A 126 11.89 21.94 10.70
CA ILE A 126 12.11 22.23 12.13
C ILE A 126 13.57 22.65 12.38
N ARG A 127 14.54 21.88 11.88
CA ARG A 127 15.97 22.20 12.02
C ARG A 127 16.31 23.57 11.41
N ARG A 128 15.71 23.91 10.26
CA ARG A 128 15.91 25.22 9.63
C ARG A 128 15.41 26.37 10.50
N LYS A 129 14.23 26.24 11.12
CA LYS A 129 13.67 27.23 12.05
C LYS A 129 14.55 27.45 13.29
N GLY A 130 15.28 26.41 13.72
CA GLY A 130 16.24 26.52 14.82
C GLY A 130 17.53 27.25 14.44
N GLN A 131 18.00 27.12 13.19
CA GLN A 131 19.22 27.77 12.71
C GLN A 131 18.99 29.23 12.31
N ILE A 132 17.91 29.51 11.58
CA ILE A 132 17.59 30.84 11.06
C ILE A 132 16.15 31.18 11.42
N ARG A 133 15.97 32.35 12.01
CA ARG A 133 14.66 32.88 12.35
C ARG A 133 13.97 33.36 11.07
N THR A 134 12.80 32.80 10.77
CA THR A 134 11.99 33.23 9.63
C THR A 134 11.41 34.61 9.90
N PRO A 135 11.18 35.44 8.87
CA PRO A 135 10.46 36.69 9.04
C PRO A 135 9.06 36.42 9.60
N ARG A 136 8.60 37.28 10.51
CA ARG A 136 7.25 37.21 11.09
C ARG A 136 6.51 38.48 10.75
N THR A 137 5.23 38.33 10.39
CA THR A 137 4.29 39.44 10.24
C THR A 137 3.55 39.65 11.55
N GLU A 138 3.37 40.89 11.96
CA GLU A 138 2.57 41.24 13.13
C GLU A 138 1.09 41.14 12.78
N THR A 139 0.44 40.05 13.20
CA THR A 139 -1.02 39.91 13.05
C THR A 139 -1.78 40.65 14.15
N GLN A 140 -1.14 40.86 15.29
CA GLN A 140 -1.69 41.52 16.47
C GLN A 140 -0.74 42.62 16.92
N ARG A 141 -1.25 43.59 17.69
CA ARG A 141 -0.46 44.68 18.26
C ARG A 141 0.69 44.15 19.12
N TYR A 142 1.83 44.82 19.06
CA TYR A 142 3.04 44.42 19.77
C TYR A 142 2.81 44.29 21.28
N GLY A 143 3.08 43.09 21.81
CA GLY A 143 2.95 42.76 23.24
C GLY A 143 4.29 42.52 23.95
N GLY A 144 5.41 42.83 23.31
CA GLY A 144 6.75 42.51 23.80
C GLY A 144 7.38 41.25 23.20
N GLU A 145 8.66 41.01 23.52
CA GLU A 145 9.41 39.84 23.06
C GLU A 145 9.10 38.59 23.89
N MET A 146 8.27 37.69 23.37
CA MET A 146 7.82 36.46 24.08
C MET A 146 8.95 35.58 24.62
N SER A 147 10.11 35.54 23.96
CA SER A 147 11.25 34.70 24.37
C SER A 147 12.28 35.48 25.20
N GLY A 148 12.08 36.77 25.43
CA GLY A 148 13.03 37.66 26.09
C GLY A 148 14.12 38.23 25.17
N ILE A 149 14.76 39.29 25.66
CA ILE A 149 15.88 39.98 25.02
C ILE A 149 17.17 39.62 25.77
N LYS A 150 18.21 39.20 25.05
CA LYS A 150 19.54 38.95 25.64
C LYS A 150 20.47 40.09 25.26
N SER A 151 20.88 40.90 26.24
CA SER A 151 21.72 42.10 26.06
C SER A 151 23.08 41.81 25.43
N ASP A 152 23.69 40.68 25.80
CA ASP A 152 25.10 40.43 25.46
C ASP A 152 25.30 39.84 24.06
N VAL A 153 24.24 39.48 23.34
CA VAL A 153 24.35 38.78 22.06
C VAL A 153 24.18 39.73 20.89
N THR A 154 25.27 39.94 20.15
CA THR A 154 25.25 40.62 18.85
C THR A 154 25.15 39.60 17.72
N LYS A 155 24.22 39.82 16.77
CA LYS A 155 23.99 38.92 15.60
C LYS A 155 24.30 39.56 14.25
N SER A 156 24.97 40.72 14.25
CA SER A 156 25.36 41.43 13.04
C SER A 156 26.55 40.74 12.35
N ILE A 157 26.67 40.94 11.03
CA ILE A 157 27.82 40.50 10.24
C ILE A 157 28.84 41.64 10.25
N LYS A 158 30.07 41.39 10.71
CA LYS A 158 31.15 42.39 10.69
C LYS A 158 31.66 42.56 9.26
N PHE A 159 31.68 43.80 8.77
CA PHE A 159 32.33 44.14 7.50
C PHE A 159 33.85 44.04 7.64
N LYS A 160 34.51 43.50 6.61
CA LYS A 160 35.98 43.41 6.53
C LYS A 160 36.52 44.56 5.71
#